data_AF-A0A8B9NCH0-F1
#
_entry.id   AF-A0A8B9NCH0-F1
#
_cell.length_a   1.000
_cell.length_b   1.000
_cell.length_c   1.000
_cell.angle_alpha   90.00
_cell.angle_beta   90.00
_cell.angle_gamma   90.00
#
_symmetry.space_group_name_H-M   'P 1'
#
loop_
_entity.id
_entity.type
_entity.pdbx_description
1 polymer ?
#
loop_
_entity_poly.entity_id
_entity_poly.type
_entity_poly.pdbx_seq_one_letter_code
_entity_poly.pdbx_strand_id
1 'polypeptide(L)'
;GTASQNATLQEYCGLNVHKQCSKYVPNDCQPDLKRIKRVYCCDLTTLVKAHNTQRPMVVDSCIREIEARGLKSEGLYRVSGFTEHIEDVKMAFDRGI
;
A
#
# COMPACT_ATOMS: atom_id res chain seq x y z
N GLY A 1 -8.52 23.15 22.63
CA GLY A 1 -7.83 21.86 22.81
C GLY A 1 -7.74 21.14 21.48
N THR A 2 -6.54 20.92 20.94
CA THR A 2 -6.32 20.46 19.55
C THR A 2 -5.67 19.09 19.46
N ALA A 3 -5.45 18.41 20.58
CA ALA A 3 -4.80 17.09 20.63
C ALA A 3 -5.74 15.91 20.27
N SER A 4 -7.07 16.13 20.23
CA SER A 4 -8.03 15.03 20.19
C SER A 4 -8.37 14.49 18.79
N GLN A 5 -8.16 15.26 17.71
CA GLN A 5 -8.63 14.87 16.36
C GLN A 5 -7.67 13.93 15.60
N ASN A 6 -6.36 13.99 15.89
CA ASN A 6 -5.38 13.12 15.24
C ASN A 6 -5.49 11.65 15.68
N ALA A 7 -5.74 11.42 16.97
CA ALA A 7 -5.89 10.08 17.53
C ALA A 7 -7.16 9.39 16.99
N THR A 8 -8.24 10.15 16.82
CA THR A 8 -9.53 9.60 16.37
C THR A 8 -9.50 9.10 14.93
N LEU A 9 -8.90 9.81 13.96
CA LEU A 9 -8.91 9.37 12.55
C LEU A 9 -8.08 8.10 12.31
N GLN A 10 -6.95 7.97 13.01
CA GLN A 10 -6.12 6.78 12.94
C GLN A 10 -6.82 5.55 13.52
N GLU A 11 -7.57 5.70 14.61
CA GLU A 11 -8.31 4.60 15.25
C GLU A 11 -9.58 4.18 14.49
N TYR A 12 -10.26 5.11 13.80
CA TYR A 12 -11.50 4.82 13.08
C TYR A 12 -11.30 4.35 11.64
N CYS A 13 -10.38 4.96 10.86
CA CYS A 13 -10.16 4.61 9.45
C CYS A 13 -8.69 4.46 9.03
N GLY A 14 -7.72 4.49 9.96
CA GLY A 14 -6.30 4.21 9.65
C GLY A 14 -5.58 5.33 8.87
N LEU A 15 -6.16 6.52 8.80
CA LEU A 15 -5.60 7.67 8.11
C LEU A 15 -4.52 8.34 8.97
N ASN A 16 -3.32 8.51 8.40
CA ASN A 16 -2.21 9.22 9.03
C ASN A 16 -2.04 10.60 8.38
N VAL A 17 -2.28 11.67 9.13
CA VAL A 17 -2.17 13.06 8.66
C VAL A 17 -1.52 13.96 9.71
N HIS A 18 -0.88 15.04 9.26
CA HIS A 18 -0.36 16.05 10.18
C HIS A 18 -1.48 16.72 10.97
N LYS A 19 -1.16 17.16 12.19
CA LYS A 19 -2.08 17.90 13.07
C LYS A 19 -2.70 19.12 12.39
N GLN A 20 -1.90 19.90 11.67
CA GLN A 20 -2.36 21.10 10.99
C GLN A 20 -3.17 20.80 9.72
N CYS A 21 -2.98 19.61 9.14
CA CYS A 21 -3.69 19.16 7.94
C CYS A 21 -5.06 18.54 8.26
N SER A 22 -5.26 18.01 9.47
CA SER A 22 -6.52 17.37 9.90
C SER A 22 -7.77 18.22 9.67
N LYS A 23 -7.67 19.55 9.87
CA LYS A 23 -8.78 20.50 9.66
C LYS A 23 -9.21 20.66 8.19
N TYR A 24 -8.41 20.19 7.24
CA TYR A 24 -8.70 20.23 5.80
C TYR A 24 -9.13 18.86 5.26
N VAL A 25 -9.08 17.80 6.08
CA VAL A 25 -9.55 16.47 5.69
C VAL A 25 -11.07 16.49 5.70
N PRO A 26 -11.75 16.16 4.59
CA PRO A 26 -13.20 16.03 4.56
C PRO A 26 -13.70 14.99 5.59
N ASN A 27 -14.95 15.13 6.03
CA ASN A 27 -15.58 14.14 6.91
C ASN A 27 -16.14 12.95 6.11
N ASP A 28 -15.31 12.37 5.24
CA ASP A 28 -15.62 11.24 4.38
C ASP A 28 -14.90 9.95 4.82
N CYS A 29 -14.38 9.94 6.06
CA CYS A 29 -13.82 8.75 6.69
C CYS A 29 -14.85 7.62 6.60
N GLN A 30 -14.56 6.64 5.74
CA GLN A 30 -15.29 5.39 5.66
C GLN A 30 -14.58 4.39 6.59
N PRO A 31 -15.12 4.15 7.79
CA PRO A 31 -14.51 3.23 8.73
C PRO A 31 -14.79 1.79 8.28
N ASP A 32 -14.09 1.34 7.24
CA ASP A 32 -13.75 -0.08 7.06
C ASP A 32 -12.50 -0.28 6.19
N LEU A 33 -11.33 -0.09 6.81
CA LEU A 33 -10.01 -0.52 6.31
C LEU A 33 -9.15 -1.09 7.47
N LYS A 34 -9.79 -1.43 8.61
CA LYS A 34 -9.15 -1.66 9.94
C LYS A 34 -8.16 -2.82 10.04
N ARG A 35 -7.84 -3.51 8.93
CA ARG A 35 -6.84 -4.58 8.88
C ARG A 35 -5.91 -4.53 7.68
N ILE A 36 -5.94 -3.48 6.88
CA ILE A 36 -5.09 -3.36 5.68
C ILE A 36 -3.65 -3.14 6.14
N LYS A 37 -2.85 -4.22 6.07
CA LYS A 37 -1.39 -4.13 6.13
C LYS A 37 -0.93 -3.55 4.80
N ARG A 38 -0.93 -2.22 4.70
CA ARG A 38 -0.43 -1.53 3.49
C ARG A 38 1.00 -1.98 3.21
N VAL A 39 1.18 -2.60 2.06
CA VAL A 39 2.48 -3.03 1.52
C VAL A 39 3.05 -1.88 0.69
N TYR A 40 2.21 -1.26 -0.15
CA TYR A 40 2.57 -0.08 -0.94
C TYR A 40 2.52 1.19 -0.08
N CYS A 41 3.32 2.18 -0.50
CA CYS A 41 3.44 3.48 0.16
C CYS A 41 3.89 3.42 1.64
N CYS A 42 4.36 2.26 2.11
CA CYS A 42 5.04 2.09 3.40
C CYS A 42 6.55 2.26 3.24
N ASP A 43 7.23 2.75 4.28
CA ASP A 43 8.69 2.75 4.32
C ASP A 43 9.23 1.31 4.22
N LEU A 44 10.23 1.12 3.38
CA LEU A 44 10.82 -0.19 3.10
C LEU A 44 11.35 -0.85 4.36
N THR A 45 12.09 -0.12 5.19
CA THR A 45 12.72 -0.67 6.40
C THR A 45 11.65 -1.09 7.41
N THR A 46 10.62 -0.26 7.55
CA THR A 46 9.46 -0.51 8.41
C THR A 46 8.71 -1.76 7.97
N LEU A 47 8.41 -1.88 6.67
CA LEU A 47 7.70 -3.03 6.11
C LEU A 47 8.48 -4.33 6.32
N VAL A 48 9.77 -4.34 6.00
CA VAL A 48 10.62 -5.54 6.10
C VAL A 48 10.78 -5.97 7.58
N LYS A 49 10.96 -5.01 8.50
CA LYS A 49 11.01 -5.31 9.95
C LYS A 49 9.67 -5.82 10.49
N ALA A 50 8.56 -5.21 10.10
CA ALA A 50 7.22 -5.61 10.54
C ALA A 50 6.85 -7.03 10.09
N HIS A 51 7.33 -7.45 8.92
CA HIS A 51 7.10 -8.78 8.38
C HIS A 51 8.20 -9.80 8.70
N ASN A 52 9.29 -9.39 9.37
CA ASN A 52 10.46 -10.21 9.67
C ASN A 52 11.04 -10.92 8.43
N THR A 53 11.16 -10.18 7.33
CA THR A 53 11.74 -10.68 6.07
C THR A 53 13.05 -9.95 5.75
N GLN A 54 13.73 -10.33 4.66
CA GLN A 54 14.89 -9.58 4.13
C GLN A 54 14.51 -8.62 3.00
N ARG A 55 13.32 -8.79 2.41
CA ARG A 55 12.79 -8.03 1.29
C ARG A 55 11.25 -8.07 1.32
N PRO A 56 10.56 -7.11 0.70
CA PRO A 56 9.09 -7.11 0.64
C PRO A 56 8.54 -8.29 -0.16
N MET A 57 7.44 -8.89 0.31
CA MET A 57 6.74 -9.99 -0.38
C MET A 57 6.32 -9.66 -1.82
N VAL A 58 6.02 -8.38 -2.08
CA VAL A 58 5.67 -7.89 -3.42
C VAL A 58 6.83 -8.03 -4.41
N VAL A 59 8.07 -7.82 -3.95
CA VAL A 59 9.26 -7.94 -4.81
C VAL A 59 9.44 -9.39 -5.22
N ASP A 60 9.38 -10.32 -4.26
CA ASP A 60 9.53 -11.76 -4.55
C ASP A 60 8.42 -12.29 -5.45
N SER A 61 7.17 -11.91 -5.17
CA SER A 61 6.02 -12.38 -5.92
C SER A 61 6.05 -11.89 -7.36
N CYS A 62 6.32 -10.60 -7.58
CA CYS A 62 6.40 -10.04 -8.93
C CYS A 62 7.56 -10.64 -9.73
N ILE A 63 8.76 -10.77 -9.12
CA ILE A 63 9.92 -11.36 -9.81
C ILE A 63 9.61 -12.81 -10.21
N ARG A 64 9.09 -13.62 -9.28
CA ARG A 64 8.74 -15.02 -9.55
C ARG A 64 7.77 -15.17 -10.74
N GLU A 65 6.74 -14.33 -10.79
CA GLU A 65 5.76 -14.37 -11.88
C GLU A 65 6.36 -13.89 -13.23
N ILE A 66 7.25 -12.90 -13.20
CA ILE A 66 7.97 -12.44 -14.40
C ILE A 66 8.92 -13.52 -14.91
N GLU A 67 9.64 -14.20 -14.01
CA GLU A 67 10.52 -15.31 -14.38
C GLU A 67 9.75 -16.49 -14.96
N ALA A 68 8.57 -16.79 -14.41
CA ALA A 68 7.74 -17.91 -14.85
C ALA A 68 7.12 -17.73 -16.25
N ARG A 69 6.69 -16.51 -16.61
CA ARG A 69 5.97 -16.27 -17.88
C ARG A 69 6.41 -15.05 -18.69
N GLY A 70 7.14 -14.11 -18.10
CA GLY A 70 7.44 -12.80 -18.68
C GLY A 70 8.77 -12.68 -19.43
N LEU A 71 9.75 -13.57 -19.18
CA LEU A 71 11.12 -13.42 -19.69
C LEU A 71 11.24 -13.38 -21.22
N LYS A 72 10.30 -13.99 -21.94
CA LYS A 72 10.28 -14.01 -23.41
C LYS A 72 9.37 -12.93 -24.01
N SER A 73 8.74 -12.11 -23.18
CA SER A 73 7.88 -11.02 -23.65
C SER A 73 8.72 -9.90 -24.24
N GLU A 74 8.42 -9.49 -25.46
CA GLU A 74 9.10 -8.37 -26.11
C GLU A 74 8.85 -7.07 -25.31
N GLY A 75 9.91 -6.30 -25.07
CA GLY A 75 9.81 -5.02 -24.37
C GLY A 75 9.43 -5.15 -22.89
N LEU A 76 9.79 -6.24 -22.22
CA LEU A 76 9.64 -6.40 -20.77
C LEU A 76 10.19 -5.16 -20.02
N TYR A 77 9.41 -4.65 -19.06
CA TYR A 77 9.64 -3.39 -18.33
C TYR A 77 9.57 -2.08 -19.16
N ARG A 78 9.52 -2.15 -20.50
CA ARG A 78 9.36 -0.99 -21.38
C ARG A 78 7.90 -0.77 -21.78
N VAL A 79 7.19 -1.84 -22.14
CA VAL A 79 5.77 -1.79 -22.53
C VAL A 79 4.92 -1.72 -21.26
N SER A 80 4.09 -0.69 -21.17
CA SER A 80 3.18 -0.50 -20.02
C SER A 80 1.91 -1.31 -20.19
N GLY A 81 1.46 -1.95 -19.10
CA GLY A 81 0.12 -2.52 -19.00
C GLY A 81 -0.95 -1.46 -18.75
N PHE A 82 -2.21 -1.88 -18.67
CA PHE A 82 -3.32 -1.00 -18.31
C PHE A 82 -3.17 -0.48 -16.88
N THR A 83 -3.29 0.83 -16.71
CA THR A 83 -3.16 1.48 -15.40
C THR A 83 -4.15 0.95 -14.37
N GLU A 84 -5.39 0.66 -14.79
CA GLU A 84 -6.42 0.07 -13.94
C GLU A 84 -5.98 -1.29 -13.37
N HIS A 85 -5.50 -2.19 -14.23
CA HIS A 85 -5.01 -3.51 -13.79
C HIS A 85 -3.78 -3.41 -12.88
N ILE A 86 -2.91 -2.42 -13.09
CA ILE A 86 -1.78 -2.18 -12.19
C ILE A 86 -2.28 -1.78 -10.80
N GLU A 87 -3.30 -0.93 -10.73
CA GLU A 87 -3.88 -0.51 -9.46
C GLU A 87 -4.59 -1.66 -8.74
N ASP A 88 -5.30 -2.51 -9.49
CA ASP A 88 -5.91 -3.73 -8.94
C ASP A 88 -4.85 -4.62 -8.29
N VAL A 89 -3.71 -4.85 -8.95
CA VAL A 89 -2.61 -5.67 -8.39
C VAL A 89 -2.03 -5.04 -7.13
N LYS A 90 -1.86 -3.71 -7.07
CA LYS A 90 -1.40 -3.05 -5.84
C LYS A 90 -2.40 -3.20 -4.70
N MET A 91 -3.67 -2.96 -4.98
CA MET A 91 -4.76 -3.09 -4.00
C MET A 91 -4.86 -4.50 -3.47
N ALA A 92 -4.62 -5.48 -4.35
CA ALA A 92 -4.53 -6.88 -4.00
C ALA A 92 -3.43 -7.07 -2.93
N PHE A 93 -2.17 -6.69 -3.20
CA PHE A 93 -1.09 -6.79 -2.21
C PHE A 93 -1.37 -6.06 -0.89
N ASP A 94 -1.96 -4.86 -0.92
CA ASP A 94 -2.33 -4.11 0.28
C ASP A 94 -3.41 -4.82 1.12
N ARG A 95 -4.32 -5.55 0.46
CA ARG A 95 -5.31 -6.42 1.11
C ARG A 95 -4.72 -7.76 1.55
N GLY A 96 -3.48 -8.03 1.17
CA GLY A 96 -2.73 -9.22 1.53
C GLY A 96 -2.60 -10.25 0.43
N ILE A 97 -3.03 -9.95 -0.80
CA ILE A 97 -2.76 -10.64 -2.08
C ILE A 97 -3.46 -9.98 -3.26
#